data_AF-A0A257UDT2-F1
#
_entry.id   AF-A0A257UDT2-F1
#
_cell.length_a   1.000
_cell.length_b   1.000
_cell.length_c   1.000
_cell.angle_alpha   90.00
_cell.angle_beta   90.00
_cell.angle_gamma   90.00
#
_symmetry.space_group_name_H-M   'P 1'
#
loop_
_entity.id
_entity.type
_entity.pdbx_description
1 polymer ?
#
loop_
_entity_poly.entity_id
_entity_poly.type
_entity_poly.pdbx_seq_one_letter_code
_entity_poly.pdbx_strand_id
1 'polypeptide(L)'
;KLKLKAGDYFDGSKLNKDISALKDKYGMKGYVFAEVQPDQRFSGDPDQLDQIELTYQIAEGRRCVVSRVDVQILGDNPHTRRNTLLNRVSLHPGDLLSTRELRDSERRLKGSGLFKNTPGEAPEIIVHRPEVDQSGPGGSGSFRGQSPDPGRRGAR
;
A
#
# COMPACT_ATOMS: atom_id res chain seq x y z
N LYS A 1 12.06 -17.96 2.10
CA LYS A 1 12.92 -18.71 1.15
C LYS A 1 12.03 -19.08 -0.02
N LEU A 2 12.52 -18.97 -1.26
CA LEU A 2 11.75 -19.38 -2.44
C LEU A 2 11.62 -20.92 -2.47
N LYS A 3 10.50 -21.40 -3.02
CA LYS A 3 10.07 -22.79 -3.08
C LYS A 3 10.45 -23.42 -4.42
N LEU A 4 10.42 -22.65 -5.50
CA LEU A 4 11.03 -23.03 -6.77
C LEU A 4 12.55 -22.88 -6.67
N LYS A 5 13.24 -23.90 -7.20
CA LYS A 5 14.70 -23.94 -7.31
C LYS A 5 15.06 -24.31 -8.74
N ALA A 6 16.24 -23.90 -9.18
CA ALA A 6 16.78 -24.33 -10.45
C ALA A 6 16.92 -25.86 -10.47
N GLY A 7 16.43 -26.49 -11.54
CA GLY A 7 16.44 -27.95 -11.73
C GLY A 7 15.21 -28.69 -11.18
N ASP A 8 14.34 -28.03 -10.41
CA ASP A 8 13.03 -28.60 -10.07
C ASP A 8 12.07 -28.49 -11.27
N TYR A 9 11.15 -29.45 -11.39
CA TYR A 9 10.01 -29.32 -12.29
C TYR A 9 9.22 -28.05 -11.98
N PHE A 10 8.80 -27.36 -13.03
CA PHE A 10 7.97 -26.17 -12.90
C PHE A 10 6.62 -26.54 -12.28
N ASP A 11 6.25 -25.79 -11.24
CA ASP A 11 4.99 -25.95 -10.53
C ASP A 11 4.39 -24.56 -10.27
N GLY A 12 3.25 -24.29 -10.92
CA GLY A 12 2.52 -23.03 -10.77
C GLY A 12 2.06 -22.76 -9.32
N SER A 13 1.84 -23.80 -8.52
CA SER A 13 1.52 -23.65 -7.10
C SER A 13 2.72 -23.16 -6.29
N LYS A 14 3.93 -23.65 -6.59
CA LYS A 14 5.16 -23.14 -5.98
C LYS A 14 5.44 -21.71 -6.43
N LEU A 15 5.20 -21.39 -7.70
CA LEU A 15 5.33 -20.03 -8.24
C LEU A 15 4.46 -19.04 -7.47
N ASN A 16 3.18 -19.36 -7.29
CA ASN A 16 2.25 -18.50 -6.55
C ASN A 16 2.66 -18.33 -5.08
N LYS A 17 3.20 -19.38 -4.45
CA LYS A 17 3.76 -19.29 -3.08
C LYS A 17 4.96 -18.36 -3.03
N ASP A 18 5.81 -18.38 -4.05
CA ASP A 18 7.00 -17.53 -4.13
C ASP A 18 6.65 -16.07 -4.37
N ILE A 19 5.71 -15.80 -5.29
CA ILE A 19 5.13 -14.46 -5.50
C ILE A 19 4.55 -13.93 -4.19
N SER A 20 3.75 -14.74 -3.49
CA SER A 20 3.16 -14.35 -2.20
C SER A 20 4.22 -14.08 -1.14
N ALA A 21 5.26 -14.92 -1.07
CA ALA A 21 6.36 -14.74 -0.12
C ALA A 21 7.21 -13.50 -0.42
N LEU A 22 7.41 -13.15 -1.69
CA LEU A 22 8.06 -11.92 -2.11
C LEU A 22 7.21 -10.70 -1.73
N LYS A 23 5.92 -10.70 -2.09
CA LYS A 23 4.98 -9.64 -1.72
C LYS A 23 4.92 -9.42 -0.21
N ASP A 24 4.82 -10.49 0.58
CA ASP A 24 4.80 -10.39 2.04
C ASP A 24 6.12 -9.81 2.59
N LYS A 25 7.29 -10.20 2.05
CA LYS A 25 8.58 -9.62 2.45
C LYS A 25 8.66 -8.11 2.19
N TYR A 26 8.16 -7.67 1.05
CA TYR A 26 8.12 -6.25 0.69
C TYR A 26 7.09 -5.48 1.51
N GLY A 27 5.91 -6.09 1.74
CA GLY A 27 4.88 -5.55 2.61
C GLY A 27 5.33 -5.36 4.05
N MET A 28 6.18 -6.25 4.58
CA MET A 28 6.79 -6.09 5.91
C MET A 28 7.76 -4.91 6.00
N LYS A 29 8.29 -4.42 4.87
CA LYS A 29 9.21 -3.28 4.79
C LYS A 29 8.50 -1.94 4.50
N GLY A 30 7.17 -1.92 4.44
CA GLY A 30 6.40 -0.72 4.12
C GLY A 30 5.91 -0.62 2.67
N TYR A 31 6.28 -1.57 1.80
CA TYR A 31 5.89 -1.59 0.39
C TYR A 31 4.63 -2.44 0.20
N VAL A 32 3.51 -1.92 0.71
CA VAL A 32 2.22 -2.65 0.70
C VAL A 32 1.64 -2.82 -0.70
N PHE A 33 1.95 -1.89 -1.61
CA PHE A 33 1.53 -1.94 -3.00
C PHE A 33 2.62 -2.51 -3.93
N ALA A 34 3.58 -3.26 -3.39
CA ALA A 34 4.59 -3.91 -4.21
C ALA A 34 3.93 -4.93 -5.15
N GLU A 35 4.24 -4.82 -6.43
CA GLU A 35 3.78 -5.73 -7.46
C GLU A 35 4.91 -6.67 -7.86
N VAL A 36 4.59 -7.94 -8.05
CA VAL A 36 5.55 -8.98 -8.41
C VAL A 36 4.98 -9.68 -9.63
N GLN A 37 5.66 -9.52 -10.77
CA GLN A 37 5.28 -10.07 -12.06
C GLN A 37 6.27 -11.19 -12.44
N PRO A 38 5.80 -12.45 -12.55
CA PRO A 38 6.64 -13.54 -13.04
C PRO A 38 6.74 -13.48 -14.56
N ASP A 39 7.95 -13.39 -15.10
CA ASP A 39 8.24 -13.58 -16.52
C ASP A 39 8.78 -15.00 -16.72
N GLN A 40 8.09 -15.77 -17.56
CA GLN A 40 8.40 -17.17 -17.87
C GLN A 40 8.87 -17.24 -19.32
N ARG A 41 10.12 -17.62 -19.52
CA ARG A 41 10.69 -17.85 -20.84
C ARG A 41 11.00 -19.32 -21.03
N PHE A 42 10.44 -19.89 -22.08
CA PHE A 42 10.70 -21.27 -22.49
C PHE A 42 11.88 -21.25 -23.46
N SER A 43 12.96 -21.99 -23.16
CA SER A 43 14.01 -22.23 -24.15
C SER A 43 13.45 -23.15 -25.23
N GLY A 44 13.35 -22.66 -26.46
CA GLY A 44 12.94 -23.45 -27.63
C GLY A 44 14.09 -24.25 -28.26
N ASP A 45 15.23 -24.35 -27.56
CA ASP A 45 16.43 -25.01 -28.08
C ASP A 45 16.29 -26.54 -28.00
N PRO A 46 16.46 -27.26 -29.11
CA PRO A 46 16.33 -28.72 -29.15
C PRO A 46 17.41 -29.45 -28.32
N ASP A 47 18.53 -28.79 -28.01
CA ASP A 47 19.62 -29.30 -27.15
C ASP A 47 19.44 -28.93 -25.67
N GLN A 48 18.58 -27.96 -25.34
CA GLN A 48 18.25 -27.55 -23.97
C GLN A 48 16.83 -28.01 -23.63
N LEU A 49 16.68 -29.33 -23.52
CA LEU A 49 15.48 -30.03 -23.04
C LEU A 49 14.68 -29.20 -22.02
N ASP A 50 13.52 -28.68 -22.46
CA ASP A 50 12.42 -28.13 -21.66
C ASP A 50 12.82 -27.23 -20.47
N GLN A 51 13.85 -26.40 -20.61
CA GLN A 51 14.24 -25.46 -19.56
C GLN A 51 13.33 -24.22 -19.56
N ILE A 52 12.88 -23.84 -18.37
CA ILE A 52 12.10 -22.62 -18.13
C ILE A 52 12.97 -21.64 -17.36
N GLU A 53 13.31 -20.52 -18.00
CA GLU A 53 13.90 -19.37 -17.33
C GLU A 53 12.77 -18.58 -16.66
N LEU A 54 12.90 -18.39 -15.35
CA LEU A 54 11.92 -17.70 -14.54
C LEU A 54 12.54 -16.43 -13.93
N THR A 55 12.06 -15.28 -14.37
CA THR A 55 12.50 -13.97 -13.88
C THR A 55 11.37 -13.31 -13.08
N TYR A 56 11.65 -12.92 -11.84
CA TYR A 56 10.68 -12.17 -11.03
C TYR A 56 10.95 -10.68 -11.15
N GLN A 57 10.09 -9.97 -11.87
CA GLN A 57 10.13 -8.51 -11.91
C GLN A 57 9.36 -7.97 -10.70
N ILE A 58 10.03 -7.15 -9.89
CA ILE A 58 9.45 -6.60 -8.66
C ILE A 58 9.39 -5.09 -8.80
N ALA A 59 8.17 -4.56 -8.80
CA ALA A 59 7.90 -3.13 -8.70
C ALA A 59 7.53 -2.81 -7.25
N GLU A 60 8.51 -2.37 -6.45
CA GLU A 60 8.31 -2.09 -5.01
C GLU A 60 7.34 -0.91 -4.77
N GLY A 61 7.35 0.08 -5.65
CA GLY A 61 6.58 1.31 -5.49
C GLY A 61 7.08 2.18 -4.33
N ARG A 62 6.18 2.96 -3.72
CA ARG A 62 6.50 3.84 -2.59
C ARG A 62 6.15 3.19 -1.26
N ARG A 63 6.95 3.49 -0.23
CA ARG A 63 6.61 3.14 1.15
C ARG A 63 5.33 3.87 1.57
N CYS A 64 4.44 3.13 2.21
CA CYS A 64 3.21 3.67 2.73
C CYS A 64 3.37 3.94 4.22
N VAL A 65 2.92 5.12 4.65
CA VAL A 65 2.73 5.42 6.06
C VAL A 65 1.24 5.37 6.38
N VAL A 66 0.93 5.02 7.62
CA VAL A 66 -0.44 5.06 8.12
C VAL A 66 -0.82 6.52 8.33
N SER A 67 -1.75 7.06 7.54
CA SER A 67 -2.19 8.45 7.76
C SER A 67 -3.21 8.54 8.89
N ARG A 68 -4.19 7.63 8.87
CA ARG A 68 -5.25 7.53 9.88
C ARG A 68 -5.77 6.10 9.91
N VAL A 69 -6.19 5.66 11.09
CA VAL A 69 -6.88 4.39 11.32
C VAL A 69 -8.29 4.73 11.77
N ASP A 70 -9.26 4.52 10.89
CA ASP A 70 -10.67 4.63 11.24
C ASP A 70 -11.29 3.25 11.33
N VAL A 71 -12.03 3.02 12.41
CA VAL A 71 -12.83 1.82 12.62
C VAL A 71 -14.29 2.24 12.53
N GLN A 72 -14.95 1.81 11.45
CA GLN A 72 -16.40 2.00 11.28
C GLN A 72 -17.15 0.96 12.12
N ILE A 73 -18.14 1.43 12.90
CA ILE A 73 -18.97 0.60 13.77
C ILE A 73 -20.40 1.09 13.61
N LEU A 74 -21.32 0.17 13.34
CA LEU A 74 -22.76 0.43 13.31
C LEU A 74 -23.37 -0.13 14.61
N GLY A 75 -24.15 0.64 15.37
CA GLY A 75 -24.89 0.13 16.55
C GLY A 75 -24.88 1.03 17.79
N ASP A 76 -25.46 0.53 18.89
CA ASP A 76 -25.59 1.22 20.18
C ASP A 76 -24.25 1.29 20.93
N ASN A 77 -23.73 2.51 21.11
CA ASN A 77 -22.43 2.87 21.73
C ASN A 77 -21.18 2.78 20.84
N PRO A 78 -21.14 3.46 19.68
CA PRO A 78 -20.00 3.44 18.77
C PRO A 78 -18.74 4.08 19.37
N HIS A 79 -18.88 5.10 20.23
CA HIS A 79 -17.74 5.81 20.81
C HIS A 79 -16.90 4.95 21.77
N THR A 80 -17.56 4.26 22.72
CA THR A 80 -16.87 3.41 23.71
C THR A 80 -16.23 2.20 23.04
N ARG A 81 -16.93 1.56 22.08
CA ARG A 81 -16.38 0.44 21.31
C ARG A 81 -15.20 0.89 20.46
N ARG A 82 -15.28 2.05 19.79
CA ARG A 82 -14.18 2.60 18.98
C ARG A 82 -12.89 2.76 19.77
N ASN A 83 -12.93 3.31 20.98
CA ASN A 83 -11.72 3.49 21.78
C ASN A 83 -11.07 2.14 22.14
N THR A 84 -11.87 1.16 22.56
CA THR A 84 -11.39 -0.20 22.85
C THR A 84 -10.80 -0.89 21.62
N LEU A 85 -11.34 -0.62 20.44
CA LEU A 85 -10.84 -1.18 19.17
C LEU A 85 -9.53 -0.53 18.74
N LEU A 86 -9.42 0.80 18.85
CA LEU A 86 -8.17 1.52 18.57
C LEU A 86 -7.04 1.04 19.48
N ASN A 87 -7.32 0.76 20.76
CA ASN A 87 -6.35 0.15 21.69
C ASN A 87 -5.90 -1.27 21.28
N ARG A 88 -6.61 -1.93 20.35
CA ARG A 88 -6.28 -3.27 19.86
C ARG A 88 -5.51 -3.26 18.53
N VAL A 89 -5.50 -2.13 17.85
CA VAL A 89 -4.71 -1.90 16.64
C VAL A 89 -3.31 -1.46 17.05
N SER A 90 -2.28 -2.11 16.51
CA SER A 90 -0.88 -1.76 16.82
C SER A 90 -0.32 -0.67 15.91
N LEU A 91 -1.02 -0.36 14.81
CA LEU A 91 -0.64 0.66 13.84
C LEU A 91 -1.12 2.05 14.30
N HIS A 92 -0.20 3.00 14.40
CA HIS A 92 -0.52 4.39 14.73
C HIS A 92 -0.31 5.31 13.52
N PRO A 93 -1.02 6.45 13.46
CA PRO A 93 -0.72 7.50 12.48
C PRO A 93 0.75 7.89 12.50
N GLY A 94 1.40 7.88 11.33
CA GLY A 94 2.83 8.13 11.16
C GLY A 94 3.70 6.88 11.07
N ASP A 95 3.20 5.70 11.47
CA ASP A 95 3.96 4.45 11.40
C ASP A 95 4.11 3.98 9.94
N LEU A 96 5.19 3.25 9.66
CA LEU A 96 5.32 2.51 8.41
C LEU A 96 4.27 1.40 8.35
N LEU A 97 3.48 1.38 7.29
CA LEU A 97 2.43 0.40 7.11
C LEU A 97 3.03 -0.99 6.82
N SER A 98 2.94 -1.90 7.79
CA SER A 98 3.32 -3.30 7.60
C SER A 98 2.09 -4.15 7.30
N THR A 99 2.12 -4.91 6.20
CA THR A 99 1.02 -5.83 5.86
C THR A 99 0.79 -6.89 6.93
N ARG A 100 1.86 -7.28 7.64
CA ARG A 100 1.78 -8.22 8.75
C ARG A 100 1.02 -7.64 9.93
N GLU A 101 1.39 -6.43 10.36
CA GLU A 101 0.73 -5.76 11.49
C GLU A 101 -0.71 -5.39 11.17
N LEU A 102 -1.01 -5.05 9.91
CA LEU A 102 -2.38 -4.82 9.44
C LEU A 102 -3.23 -6.10 9.59
N ARG A 103 -2.77 -7.23 9.05
CA ARG A 103 -3.46 -8.53 9.17
C ARG A 103 -3.60 -8.98 10.63
N ASP A 104 -2.56 -8.81 11.43
CA ASP A 104 -2.59 -9.17 12.86
C ASP A 104 -3.58 -8.29 13.64
N SER A 105 -3.63 -6.99 13.34
CA SER A 105 -4.59 -6.07 13.93
C SER A 105 -6.03 -6.45 13.53
N GLU A 106 -6.30 -6.68 12.24
CA GLU A 106 -7.60 -7.17 11.77
C GLU A 106 -8.02 -8.47 12.46
N ARG A 107 -7.08 -9.41 12.62
CA ARG A 107 -7.34 -10.68 13.32
C ARG A 107 -7.71 -10.46 14.78
N ARG A 108 -7.03 -9.55 15.49
CA ARG A 108 -7.36 -9.21 16.88
C ARG A 108 -8.71 -8.51 16.99
N LEU A 109 -9.05 -7.63 16.03
CA LEU A 109 -10.35 -6.97 15.99
C LEU A 109 -11.48 -7.99 15.77
N LYS A 110 -11.33 -8.88 14.79
CA LYS A 110 -12.29 -9.98 14.53
C LYS A 110 -12.42 -10.92 15.73
N GLY A 111 -11.31 -11.23 16.40
CA GLY A 111 -11.28 -12.10 17.59
C GLY A 111 -11.71 -11.44 18.90
N SER A 112 -12.00 -10.13 18.92
CA SER A 112 -12.35 -9.40 20.15
C SER A 112 -13.71 -9.75 20.73
N GLY A 113 -14.59 -10.38 19.94
CA GLY A 113 -15.97 -10.67 20.35
C GLY A 113 -16.84 -9.41 20.55
N LEU A 114 -16.31 -8.22 20.23
CA LEU A 114 -17.02 -6.95 20.35
C LEU A 114 -18.11 -6.76 19.28
N PHE A 115 -18.15 -7.65 18.28
CA PHE A 115 -19.08 -7.61 17.17
C PHE A 115 -19.88 -8.90 17.11
N LYS A 116 -21.16 -8.78 16.82
CA LYS A 116 -21.91 -9.91 16.26
C LYS A 116 -21.38 -10.08 14.84
N ASN A 117 -21.14 -11.32 14.42
CA ASN A 117 -20.62 -11.64 13.09
C ASN A 117 -21.71 -11.46 12.02
N THR A 118 -22.29 -10.27 11.98
CA THR A 118 -23.38 -9.85 11.10
C THR A 118 -22.74 -9.24 9.86
N PRO A 119 -23.11 -9.65 8.64
CA PRO A 119 -22.60 -9.03 7.43
C PRO A 119 -22.93 -7.51 7.44
N GLY A 120 -21.89 -6.67 7.44
CA GLY A 120 -22.00 -5.20 7.43
C GLY A 120 -21.48 -4.48 8.69
N GLU A 121 -21.26 -5.18 9.81
CA GLU A 121 -20.77 -4.57 11.07
C GLU A 121 -19.30 -4.95 11.37
N ALA A 122 -18.60 -5.52 10.38
CA ALA A 122 -17.21 -5.92 10.57
C ALA A 122 -16.31 -4.67 10.67
N PRO A 123 -15.42 -4.61 11.67
CA PRO A 123 -14.45 -3.53 11.75
C PRO A 123 -13.50 -3.64 10.55
N GLU A 124 -13.52 -2.62 9.71
CA GLU A 124 -12.53 -2.45 8.64
C GLU A 124 -11.51 -1.41 9.07
N ILE A 125 -10.22 -1.73 8.89
CA ILE A 125 -9.13 -0.78 9.08
C ILE A 125 -8.92 -0.06 7.75
N ILE A 126 -9.43 1.15 7.64
CA ILE A 126 -9.18 1.97 6.45
C ILE A 126 -7.84 2.66 6.63
N VAL A 127 -6.90 2.39 5.71
CA VAL A 127 -5.60 3.06 5.67
C VAL A 127 -5.54 4.00 4.48
N HIS A 128 -5.42 5.29 4.75
CA HIS A 128 -5.18 6.28 3.71
C HIS A 128 -3.71 6.29 3.32
N ARG A 129 -3.44 6.06 2.03
CA ARG A 129 -2.11 6.25 1.45
C ARG A 129 -1.71 7.72 1.67
N PRO A 130 -0.46 8.01 2.10
CA PRO A 130 0.00 9.38 2.16
C PRO A 130 -0.14 9.99 0.76
N GLU A 131 -0.84 11.11 0.65
CA GLU A 131 -0.96 11.83 -0.61
C GLU A 131 0.45 12.01 -1.16
N VAL A 132 0.64 11.53 -2.39
CA VAL A 132 1.82 11.89 -3.15
C VAL A 132 1.68 13.38 -3.35
N ASP A 133 2.49 14.16 -2.64
CA ASP A 133 2.66 15.57 -2.92
C ASP A 133 3.10 15.68 -4.39
N GLN A 134 2.12 15.84 -5.29
CA GLN A 134 2.33 16.17 -6.69
C GLN A 134 2.61 17.68 -6.81
N SER A 135 3.18 18.30 -5.78
CA SER A 135 3.93 19.54 -5.93
C SER A 135 5.19 19.25 -6.74
N GLY A 136 5.03 19.13 -8.06
CA GLY A 136 6.11 19.55 -8.96
C GLY A 136 6.45 21.01 -8.63
N PRO A 137 7.69 21.48 -8.88
CA PRO A 137 8.06 22.87 -8.66
C PRO A 137 7.38 23.74 -9.72
N GLY A 138 6.07 23.91 -9.62
CA GLY A 138 5.25 24.84 -10.40
C GLY A 138 5.37 26.21 -9.78
N GLY A 139 6.51 26.87 -10.02
CA GLY A 139 6.68 28.28 -9.70
C GLY A 139 5.61 29.10 -10.41
N SER A 140 4.67 29.64 -9.64
CA SER A 140 3.87 30.80 -10.04
C SER A 140 3.91 31.83 -8.92
N GLY A 141 5.12 32.35 -8.67
CA GLY A 141 5.27 33.63 -7.99
C GLY A 141 4.67 34.72 -8.86
N SER A 142 3.39 35.02 -8.68
CA SER A 142 2.77 36.23 -9.22
C SER A 142 3.22 37.41 -8.36
N PHE A 143 4.47 37.85 -8.54
CA PHE A 143 4.93 39.14 -8.04
C PHE A 143 4.54 40.19 -9.07
N ARG A 144 3.31 40.71 -8.97
CA ARG A 144 2.83 41.79 -9.82
C ARG A 144 3.41 43.10 -9.31
N GLY A 145 4.61 43.42 -9.80
CA GLY A 145 5.20 44.75 -9.64
C GLY A 145 4.30 45.80 -10.28
N GLN A 146 3.58 46.56 -9.45
CA GLN A 146 3.03 47.85 -9.84
C GLN A 146 4.12 48.88 -9.55
N SER A 147 4.87 49.25 -10.59
CA SER A 147 5.72 50.44 -10.59
C SER A 147 4.94 51.64 -11.14
N PRO A 148 5.28 52.86 -10.74
CA PRO A 148 4.36 53.99 -10.67
C PRO A 148 4.24 54.77 -11.98
N ASP A 149 3.12 55.51 -12.03
CA ASP A 149 2.65 56.55 -12.95
C ASP A 149 3.68 57.29 -13.84
N PRO A 150 3.27 57.69 -15.05
CA PRO A 150 3.51 59.07 -15.44
C PRO A 150 2.26 59.74 -16.07
N GLY A 151 1.53 60.49 -15.25
CA GLY A 151 0.55 61.47 -15.69
C GLY A 151 1.26 62.61 -16.43
N ARG A 152 1.21 62.58 -17.77
CA ARG A 152 1.59 63.71 -18.60
C ARG A 152 0.44 64.16 -19.51
N ARG A 153 -0.07 65.35 -19.16
CA ARG A 153 -0.47 66.50 -20.01
C ARG A 153 -1.50 66.32 -21.13
N GLY A 154 -2.50 67.20 -21.07
CA GLY A 154 -3.22 67.78 -22.22
C GLY A 154 -4.46 68.51 -21.71
N ALA A 155 -4.39 69.79 -21.34
CA ALA A 155 -4.59 70.93 -22.24
C ALA A 155 -5.96 70.92 -22.94
N ARG A 156 -6.93 71.67 -22.38
CA ARG A 156 -7.67 72.76 -23.02
C ARG A 156 -8.60 73.43 -22.02
#